data_AF-A0A7S0FBG1-F1
#
_entry.id   AF-A0A7S0FBG1-F1
#
_cell.length_a   1.000
_cell.length_b   1.000
_cell.length_c   1.000
_cell.angle_alpha   90.00
_cell.angle_beta   90.00
_cell.angle_gamma   90.00
#
_symmetry.space_group_name_H-M   'P 1'
#
loop_
_entity.id
_entity.type
_entity.pdbx_description
1 polymer ?
#
loop_
_entity_poly.entity_id
_entity_poly.type
_entity_poly.pdbx_seq_one_letter_code
_entity_poly.pdbx_strand_id
1 'polypeptide(L)'
;KAPVPPRLLEGEGAMESLLWAVGIGTAPSTPSTSRQSRARSQHGADDVTALSNEALLPDLASIAAATEKGILALEEEAKSLERLQLQEASTLVRRWSQGLRRKPRPDEPLASFKAQFLRSNALEKALEGLRRNEPLRSALLDPPLFAATAGSSSPEEALQAELRSVLQLCLPRAAAPLAAPVLRTVLTEPTESVAAALTAVRALKEDWT
;
A
#
# COMPACT_ATOMS: atom_id res chain seq x y z
N LYS A 1 -14.69 0.19 -56.42
CA LYS A 1 -14.58 1.61 -56.01
C LYS A 1 -14.89 1.67 -54.52
N ALA A 2 -13.86 1.62 -53.67
CA ALA A 2 -13.97 1.61 -52.21
C ALA A 2 -13.74 3.03 -51.66
N PRO A 3 -14.34 3.41 -50.52
CA PRO A 3 -13.89 4.58 -49.78
C PRO A 3 -12.74 4.23 -48.82
N VAL A 4 -11.70 5.04 -48.89
CA VAL A 4 -10.49 5.02 -48.05
C VAL A 4 -10.77 5.79 -46.75
N PRO A 5 -10.40 5.31 -45.55
CA PRO A 5 -10.34 6.14 -44.35
C PRO A 5 -8.98 6.89 -44.27
N PRO A 6 -8.97 8.15 -43.79
CA PRO A 6 -7.74 8.94 -43.71
C PRO A 6 -6.81 8.47 -42.58
N ARG A 7 -5.52 8.45 -42.89
CA ARG A 7 -4.39 8.26 -41.96
C ARG A 7 -4.05 9.56 -41.22
N LEU A 8 -3.71 9.39 -39.94
CA LEU A 8 -2.59 9.99 -39.19
C LEU A 8 -2.39 11.52 -39.22
N LEU A 9 -2.72 12.14 -38.08
CA LEU A 9 -2.00 13.24 -37.42
C LEU A 9 -2.03 12.87 -35.92
N GLU A 10 -1.19 11.98 -35.40
CA GLU A 10 0.19 12.24 -34.92
C GLU A 10 0.44 13.67 -34.40
N GLY A 11 0.72 13.77 -33.10
CA GLY A 11 2.09 14.16 -32.76
C GLY A 11 2.27 15.10 -31.57
N GLU A 12 1.44 16.13 -31.42
CA GLU A 12 1.85 17.27 -30.57
C GLU A 12 1.19 17.32 -29.18
N GLY A 13 -0.08 16.88 -29.03
CA GLY A 13 -0.77 17.00 -27.74
C GLY A 13 -0.35 15.98 -26.67
N ALA A 14 0.21 14.84 -27.05
CA ALA A 14 0.56 13.78 -26.11
C ALA A 14 1.85 14.09 -25.32
N MET A 15 2.76 14.86 -25.91
CA MET A 15 4.05 15.17 -25.30
C MET A 15 3.94 16.31 -24.27
N GLU A 16 3.04 17.28 -24.50
CA GLU A 16 2.71 18.33 -23.53
C GLU A 16 2.02 17.75 -22.28
N SER A 17 1.17 16.74 -22.46
CA SER A 17 0.50 16.06 -21.34
C SER A 17 1.46 15.26 -20.46
N LEU A 18 2.58 14.77 -21.01
CA LEU A 18 3.62 14.08 -20.25
C LEU A 18 4.52 15.06 -19.48
N LEU A 19 4.80 16.24 -20.05
CA LEU A 19 5.58 17.28 -19.37
C LEU A 19 4.84 17.93 -18.19
N TRP A 20 3.49 17.99 -18.25
CA TRP A 20 2.66 18.43 -17.14
C TRP A 20 2.65 17.42 -15.98
N ALA A 21 2.59 16.13 -16.29
CA ALA A 21 2.55 15.06 -15.29
C ALA A 21 3.87 14.88 -14.51
N VAL A 22 4.98 15.42 -15.02
CA VAL A 22 6.33 15.35 -14.39
C VAL A 22 6.73 16.69 -13.73
N GLY A 23 5.86 17.71 -13.77
CA GLY A 23 6.07 18.97 -13.04
C GLY A 23 7.15 19.90 -13.62
N ILE A 24 7.51 19.73 -14.90
CA ILE A 24 8.55 20.54 -15.59
C ILE A 24 7.92 21.58 -16.54
N GLY A 25 6.61 21.52 -16.78
CA GLY A 25 5.91 22.49 -17.64
C GLY A 25 5.82 23.89 -17.02
N THR A 26 6.58 24.85 -17.56
CA THR A 26 6.44 26.28 -17.25
C THR A 26 5.08 26.79 -17.75
N ALA A 27 4.30 27.39 -16.86
CA ALA A 27 2.98 27.93 -17.18
C ALA A 27 3.04 28.97 -18.33
N PRO A 28 2.08 28.95 -19.28
CA PRO A 28 1.99 29.98 -20.30
C PRO A 28 1.66 31.33 -19.64
N SER A 29 2.54 32.30 -19.87
CA SER A 29 2.38 33.68 -19.45
C SER A 29 1.25 34.32 -20.24
N THR A 30 0.19 34.77 -19.56
CA THR A 30 -0.80 35.69 -20.17
C THR A 30 -0.49 37.13 -19.78
N PRO A 31 -0.54 38.06 -20.75
CA PRO A 31 -0.15 39.46 -20.55
C PRO A 31 -1.23 40.28 -19.83
N SER A 32 -0.71 41.26 -19.11
CA SER A 32 -1.34 42.46 -18.52
C SER A 32 -2.57 43.02 -19.26
N THR A 33 -3.58 43.47 -18.50
CA THR A 33 -4.27 44.75 -18.76
C THR A 33 -4.79 45.38 -17.47
N SER A 34 -4.43 46.65 -17.34
CA SER A 34 -4.70 47.65 -16.31
C SER A 34 -6.16 48.10 -16.17
N ARG A 35 -6.58 48.48 -14.95
CA ARG A 35 -7.27 49.75 -14.61
C ARG A 35 -7.54 49.77 -13.09
N GLN A 36 -6.72 50.46 -12.30
CA GLN A 36 -6.84 51.86 -11.90
C GLN A 36 -8.10 52.15 -11.07
N SER A 37 -7.91 52.26 -9.75
CA SER A 37 -8.71 53.09 -8.85
C SER A 37 -7.83 53.52 -7.69
N ARG A 38 -7.92 54.81 -7.37
CA ARG A 38 -6.96 55.63 -6.64
C ARG A 38 -7.65 56.15 -5.37
N ALA A 39 -7.09 55.92 -4.19
CA ALA A 39 -7.23 56.76 -2.97
C ALA A 39 -6.37 56.10 -1.87
N ARG A 40 -5.14 56.55 -1.62
CA ARG A 40 -4.77 57.68 -0.73
C ARG A 40 -5.25 57.49 0.71
N SER A 41 -4.40 56.88 1.54
CA SER A 41 -4.12 57.39 2.88
C SER A 41 -2.70 56.99 3.32
N GLN A 42 -2.06 57.91 4.02
CA GLN A 42 -0.64 57.93 4.36
C GLN A 42 -0.39 57.36 5.77
N HIS A 43 0.88 56.97 5.99
CA HIS A 43 1.67 56.94 7.25
C HIS A 43 1.75 55.65 8.09
N GLY A 44 3.02 55.29 8.40
CA GLY A 44 3.49 54.24 9.31
C GLY A 44 4.09 53.05 8.54
N ALA A 45 5.36 53.05 8.12
CA ALA A 45 6.59 52.83 8.89
C ALA A 45 6.60 51.49 9.66
N ASP A 46 7.65 50.70 9.37
CA ASP A 46 8.04 49.40 9.94
C ASP A 46 7.36 48.18 9.29
N ASP A 47 7.78 47.78 8.09
CA ASP A 47 9.01 47.01 7.77
C ASP A 47 8.80 45.49 7.99
N VAL A 48 8.67 44.82 6.84
CA VAL A 48 8.75 43.38 6.60
C VAL A 48 7.89 42.47 7.49
N THR A 49 6.58 42.46 7.22
CA THR A 49 5.84 41.19 7.20
C THR A 49 6.36 40.36 6.03
N ALA A 50 7.52 39.73 6.25
CA ALA A 50 7.88 38.53 5.53
C ALA A 50 6.77 37.53 5.88
N LEU A 51 5.76 37.47 5.01
CA LEU A 51 4.98 36.27 4.81
C LEU A 51 6.01 35.20 4.49
N SER A 52 6.49 34.54 5.54
CA SER A 52 7.21 33.28 5.47
C SER A 52 6.23 32.28 4.84
N ASN A 53 6.12 32.33 3.52
CA ASN A 53 5.89 31.18 2.68
C ASN A 53 7.12 30.25 2.81
N GLU A 54 7.51 29.90 4.04
CA GLU A 54 8.06 28.60 4.28
C GLU A 54 6.90 27.67 3.97
N ALA A 55 6.88 27.17 2.74
CA ALA A 55 6.29 25.88 2.48
C ALA A 55 6.92 24.94 3.53
N LEU A 56 6.21 24.75 4.64
CA LEU A 56 6.61 23.94 5.79
C LEU A 56 6.95 22.57 5.23
N LEU A 57 8.23 22.37 4.96
CA LEU A 57 8.72 21.09 4.46
C LEU A 57 8.33 20.07 5.52
N PRO A 58 7.77 18.92 5.12
CA PRO A 58 7.35 17.90 6.06
C PRO A 58 8.53 17.50 6.95
N ASP A 59 8.31 17.47 8.27
CA ASP A 59 9.30 17.05 9.24
C ASP A 59 9.65 15.57 9.02
N LEU A 60 10.72 15.35 8.25
CA LEU A 60 11.17 14.02 7.86
C LEU A 60 11.61 13.18 9.06
N ALA A 61 12.11 13.81 10.13
CA ALA A 61 12.55 13.10 11.32
C ALA A 61 11.35 12.54 12.11
N SER A 62 10.31 13.36 12.30
CA SER A 62 9.05 12.91 12.91
C SER A 62 8.37 11.82 12.08
N ILE A 63 8.37 11.95 10.75
CA ILE A 63 7.82 10.95 9.83
C ILE A 63 8.59 9.64 9.90
N ALA A 64 9.92 9.69 9.94
CA ALA A 64 10.76 8.50 10.08
C ALA A 64 10.48 7.78 11.41
N ALA A 65 10.45 8.52 12.51
CA ALA A 65 10.15 7.97 13.83
C ALA A 65 8.74 7.35 13.91
N ALA A 66 7.74 8.02 13.34
CA ALA A 66 6.37 7.50 13.25
C ALA A 66 6.30 6.22 12.40
N THR A 67 7.05 6.17 11.30
CA THR A 67 7.13 4.99 10.42
C THR A 67 7.78 3.82 11.15
N GLU A 68 8.90 4.04 11.83
CA GLU A 68 9.61 3.00 12.58
C GLU A 68 8.74 2.43 13.71
N LYS A 69 8.07 3.31 14.47
CA LYS A 69 7.11 2.89 15.51
C LYS A 69 5.99 2.02 14.93
N GLY A 70 5.45 2.42 13.77
CA GLY A 70 4.41 1.66 13.07
C GLY A 70 4.90 0.30 12.58
N ILE A 71 6.12 0.23 12.04
CA ILE A 71 6.77 -1.02 11.63
C ILE A 71 6.88 -1.99 12.81
N LEU A 72 7.42 -1.53 13.95
CA LEU A 72 7.57 -2.37 15.14
C LEU A 72 6.22 -2.87 15.66
N ALA A 73 5.20 -2.01 15.68
CA ALA A 73 3.85 -2.40 16.09
C ALA A 73 3.27 -3.49 15.17
N LEU A 74 3.41 -3.34 13.85
CA LEU A 74 2.96 -4.34 12.87
C LEU A 74 3.67 -5.68 13.03
N GLU A 75 4.97 -5.67 13.32
CA GLU A 75 5.73 -6.88 13.54
C GLU A 75 5.32 -7.62 14.83
N GLU A 76 4.98 -6.89 15.89
CA GLU A 76 4.43 -7.49 17.12
C GLU A 76 3.01 -8.03 16.91
N GLU A 77 2.16 -7.30 16.18
CA GLU A 77 0.85 -7.81 15.77
C GLU A 77 0.99 -9.10 14.96
N ALA A 78 1.96 -9.18 14.05
CA ALA A 78 2.20 -10.36 13.25
C ALA A 78 2.64 -11.58 14.08
N LYS A 79 3.48 -11.38 15.08
CA LYS A 79 3.86 -12.46 16.02
C LYS A 79 2.66 -12.99 16.80
N SER A 80 1.67 -12.14 17.10
CA SER A 80 0.49 -12.58 17.84
C SER A 80 -0.28 -13.70 17.12
N LEU A 81 -0.16 -13.79 15.78
CA LEU A 81 -0.83 -14.81 14.97
C LEU A 81 -0.44 -16.25 15.36
N GLU A 82 0.69 -16.44 16.03
CA GLU A 82 1.11 -17.72 16.63
C GLU A 82 0.14 -18.27 17.69
N ARG A 83 -0.63 -17.37 18.34
CA ARG A 83 -1.52 -17.71 19.47
C ARG A 83 -2.98 -17.28 19.29
N LEU A 84 -3.29 -16.50 18.26
CA LEU A 84 -4.66 -16.02 18.02
C LEU A 84 -5.60 -17.16 17.62
N GLN A 85 -6.86 -17.01 18.00
CA GLN A 85 -7.94 -17.87 17.51
C GLN A 85 -8.40 -17.43 16.11
N LEU A 86 -9.15 -18.31 15.43
CA LEU A 86 -9.59 -18.09 14.04
C LEU A 86 -10.28 -16.72 13.82
N GLN A 87 -11.18 -16.32 14.73
CA GLN A 87 -11.92 -15.05 14.62
C GLN A 87 -11.01 -13.83 14.77
N GLU A 88 -10.07 -13.89 15.70
CA GLU A 88 -9.12 -12.79 15.96
C GLU A 88 -8.13 -12.66 14.81
N ALA A 89 -7.59 -13.78 14.32
CA ALA A 89 -6.73 -13.82 13.16
C ALA A 89 -7.45 -13.30 11.90
N SER A 90 -8.71 -13.69 11.69
CA SER A 90 -9.55 -13.19 10.59
C SER A 90 -9.73 -11.68 10.66
N THR A 91 -9.98 -11.15 11.86
CA THR A 91 -10.15 -9.71 12.08
C THR A 91 -8.85 -8.95 11.81
N LEU A 92 -7.72 -9.47 12.30
CA LEU A 92 -6.39 -8.90 12.10
C LEU A 92 -6.00 -8.85 10.61
N VAL A 93 -6.09 -9.99 9.92
CA VAL A 93 -5.70 -10.09 8.51
C VAL A 93 -6.63 -9.25 7.62
N ARG A 94 -7.94 -9.22 7.92
CA ARG A 94 -8.89 -8.34 7.22
C ARG A 94 -8.53 -6.86 7.38
N ARG A 95 -8.14 -6.44 8.59
CA ARG A 95 -7.69 -5.07 8.85
C ARG A 95 -6.45 -4.72 8.02
N TRP A 96 -5.48 -5.61 7.94
CA TRP A 96 -4.29 -5.41 7.10
C TRP A 96 -4.64 -5.32 5.62
N SER A 97 -5.47 -6.26 5.12
CA SER A 97 -5.97 -6.27 3.74
C SER A 97 -6.66 -4.95 3.39
N GLN A 98 -7.53 -4.43 4.26
CA GLN A 98 -8.18 -3.12 4.08
C GLN A 98 -7.16 -1.97 4.09
N GLY A 99 -6.21 -1.98 5.03
CA GLY A 99 -5.15 -0.97 5.11
C GLY A 99 -4.27 -0.92 3.86
N LEU A 100 -3.94 -2.09 3.28
CA LEU A 100 -3.13 -2.20 2.07
C LEU A 100 -3.87 -1.79 0.79
N ARG A 101 -5.20 -2.00 0.75
CA ARG A 101 -6.07 -1.60 -0.38
C ARG A 101 -6.44 -0.11 -0.35
N ARG A 102 -6.30 0.55 0.81
CA ARG A 102 -6.61 1.97 0.96
C ARG A 102 -5.74 2.80 0.00
N LYS A 103 -6.38 3.63 -0.81
CA LYS A 103 -5.69 4.57 -1.70
C LYS A 103 -5.09 5.70 -0.85
N PRO A 104 -3.82 6.07 -1.07
CA PRO A 104 -3.21 7.18 -0.38
C PRO A 104 -3.96 8.47 -0.73
N ARG A 105 -4.36 9.23 0.29
CA ARG A 105 -4.90 10.59 0.10
C ARG A 105 -3.74 11.59 -0.03
N PRO A 106 -3.92 12.69 -0.77
CA PRO A 106 -2.87 13.72 -0.89
C PRO A 106 -2.46 14.31 0.46
N ASP A 107 -3.38 14.35 1.44
CA ASP A 107 -3.13 14.86 2.79
C ASP A 107 -2.69 13.76 3.79
N GLU A 108 -2.48 12.53 3.32
CA GLU A 108 -2.10 11.41 4.20
C GLU A 108 -0.63 11.53 4.59
N PRO A 109 -0.26 11.31 5.86
CA PRO A 109 1.13 11.36 6.27
C PRO A 109 1.95 10.35 5.46
N LEU A 110 3.17 10.75 5.09
CA LEU A 110 4.14 9.89 4.39
C LEU A 110 4.38 8.56 5.15
N ALA A 111 4.18 8.56 6.48
CA ALA A 111 4.13 7.39 7.34
C ALA A 111 2.79 6.62 7.24
N SER A 112 2.32 6.33 6.02
CA SER A 112 1.06 5.60 5.81
C SER A 112 1.17 4.14 6.28
N PHE A 113 0.03 3.54 6.65
CA PHE A 113 -0.04 2.11 7.00
C PHE A 113 0.59 1.22 5.92
N LYS A 114 0.30 1.50 4.64
CA LYS A 114 0.84 0.73 3.52
C LYS A 114 2.36 0.82 3.45
N ALA A 115 2.93 2.01 3.62
CA ALA A 115 4.38 2.20 3.63
C ALA A 115 5.04 1.47 4.83
N GLN A 116 4.44 1.57 6.02
CA GLN A 116 4.90 0.86 7.21
C GLN A 116 4.85 -0.66 6.99
N PHE A 117 3.74 -1.19 6.48
CA PHE A 117 3.56 -2.63 6.28
C PHE A 117 4.54 -3.20 5.26
N LEU A 118 4.69 -2.55 4.11
CA LEU A 118 5.59 -3.01 3.05
C LEU A 118 7.06 -2.99 3.47
N ARG A 119 7.47 -2.01 4.30
CA ARG A 119 8.83 -1.91 4.85
C ARG A 119 9.08 -2.81 6.07
N SER A 120 8.03 -3.39 6.66
CA SER A 120 8.13 -4.25 7.84
C SER A 120 8.35 -5.72 7.48
N ASN A 121 8.79 -6.53 8.44
CA ASN A 121 8.79 -8.00 8.33
C ASN A 121 7.47 -8.63 8.81
N ALA A 122 6.38 -7.86 8.87
CA ALA A 122 5.11 -8.32 9.43
C ALA A 122 4.53 -9.51 8.64
N LEU A 123 4.65 -9.52 7.31
CA LEU A 123 4.15 -10.61 6.48
C LEU A 123 4.91 -11.92 6.77
N GLU A 124 6.24 -11.87 6.81
CA GLU A 124 7.10 -13.02 7.08
C GLU A 124 6.85 -13.57 8.49
N LYS A 125 6.78 -12.68 9.48
CA LYS A 125 6.46 -13.05 10.88
C LYS A 125 5.07 -13.64 11.01
N ALA A 126 4.09 -13.13 10.26
CA ALA A 126 2.73 -13.66 10.28
C ALA A 126 2.68 -15.08 9.69
N LEU A 127 3.36 -15.34 8.58
CA LEU A 127 3.42 -16.68 7.98
C LEU A 127 4.19 -17.66 8.87
N GLU A 128 5.25 -17.21 9.54
CA GLU A 128 5.96 -18.03 10.52
C GLU A 128 5.11 -18.32 11.77
N GLY A 129 4.38 -17.32 12.27
CA GLY A 129 3.43 -17.48 13.36
C GLY A 129 2.28 -18.42 13.00
N LEU A 130 1.72 -18.28 11.79
CA LEU A 130 0.67 -19.15 11.24
C LEU A 130 1.09 -20.61 11.25
N ARG A 131 2.32 -20.88 10.85
CA ARG A 131 2.90 -22.23 10.84
C ARG A 131 2.97 -22.83 12.25
N ARG A 132 3.31 -22.03 13.26
CA ARG A 132 3.43 -22.48 14.66
C ARG A 132 2.06 -22.63 15.34
N ASN A 133 1.03 -21.97 14.82
CA ASN A 133 -0.33 -22.07 15.32
C ASN A 133 -1.02 -23.33 14.78
N GLU A 134 -0.75 -24.49 15.39
CA GLU A 134 -1.34 -25.78 15.00
C GLU A 134 -2.88 -25.79 14.90
N PRO A 135 -3.63 -25.23 15.87
CA PRO A 135 -5.09 -25.18 15.78
C PRO A 135 -5.59 -24.41 14.54
N LEU A 136 -4.98 -23.27 14.25
CA LEU A 136 -5.38 -22.44 13.12
C LEU A 136 -4.92 -23.05 11.78
N ARG A 137 -3.72 -23.65 11.76
CA ARG A 137 -3.18 -24.36 10.60
C ARG A 137 -4.05 -25.56 10.22
N SER A 138 -4.43 -26.39 11.19
CA SER A 138 -5.31 -27.54 10.97
C SER A 138 -6.68 -27.13 10.45
N ALA A 139 -7.29 -26.09 11.03
CA ALA A 139 -8.56 -25.54 10.55
C ALA A 139 -8.49 -25.05 9.09
N LEU A 140 -7.37 -24.45 8.69
CA LEU A 140 -7.17 -23.99 7.30
C LEU A 140 -6.86 -25.11 6.30
N LEU A 141 -6.33 -26.25 6.77
CA LEU A 141 -6.01 -27.40 5.92
C LEU A 141 -7.21 -28.33 5.74
N ASP A 142 -8.01 -28.50 6.78
CA ASP A 142 -9.18 -29.38 6.79
C ASP A 142 -10.39 -28.62 7.37
N PRO A 143 -11.06 -27.78 6.56
CA PRO A 143 -12.23 -27.04 7.02
C PRO A 143 -13.34 -28.02 7.41
N PRO A 144 -14.01 -27.84 8.56
CA PRO A 144 -15.06 -28.76 8.98
C PRO A 144 -16.18 -28.82 7.95
N LEU A 145 -16.41 -30.02 7.38
CA LEU A 145 -17.35 -30.30 6.28
C LEU A 145 -18.80 -29.83 6.53
N PHE A 146 -19.17 -29.59 7.79
CA PHE A 146 -20.52 -29.19 8.20
C PHE A 146 -20.68 -27.69 8.48
N ALA A 147 -19.62 -26.88 8.37
CA ALA A 147 -19.71 -25.43 8.59
C ALA A 147 -20.22 -24.64 7.37
N ALA A 148 -20.06 -25.20 6.16
CA ALA A 148 -20.53 -24.59 4.92
C ALA A 148 -22.04 -24.81 4.75
N THR A 149 -22.85 -23.93 5.35
CA THR A 149 -24.27 -23.83 5.00
C THR A 149 -24.40 -23.11 3.64
N ALA A 150 -25.25 -23.67 2.79
CA ALA A 150 -25.40 -23.35 1.37
C ALA A 150 -25.24 -21.85 1.05
N GLY A 151 -24.11 -21.49 0.40
CA GLY A 151 -23.87 -20.18 -0.19
C GLY A 151 -22.92 -19.24 0.56
N SER A 152 -22.46 -19.57 1.76
CA SER A 152 -21.41 -18.78 2.45
C SER A 152 -20.07 -19.53 2.49
N SER A 153 -18.99 -18.84 2.13
CA SER A 153 -17.62 -19.36 2.31
C SER A 153 -17.37 -19.61 3.79
N SER A 154 -16.75 -20.73 4.13
CA SER A 154 -16.43 -21.02 5.53
C SER A 154 -15.51 -19.91 6.10
N PRO A 155 -15.53 -19.65 7.42
CA PRO A 155 -14.65 -18.63 8.02
C PRO A 155 -13.16 -18.93 7.77
N GLU A 156 -12.79 -20.20 7.67
CA GLU A 156 -11.44 -20.67 7.31
C GLU A 156 -11.09 -20.32 5.86
N GLU A 157 -12.00 -20.58 4.91
CA GLU A 157 -11.82 -20.20 3.50
C GLU A 157 -11.69 -18.68 3.34
N ALA A 158 -12.49 -17.92 4.11
CA ALA A 158 -12.43 -16.46 4.12
C ALA A 158 -11.09 -15.95 4.66
N LEU A 159 -10.58 -16.53 5.76
CA LEU A 159 -9.25 -16.19 6.28
C LEU A 159 -8.15 -16.54 5.27
N GLN A 160 -8.22 -17.72 4.64
CA GLN A 160 -7.26 -18.13 3.63
C GLN A 160 -7.28 -17.19 2.41
N ALA A 161 -8.46 -16.73 1.99
CA ALA A 161 -8.61 -15.76 0.93
C ALA A 161 -8.01 -14.39 1.30
N GLU A 162 -8.21 -13.93 2.53
CA GLU A 162 -7.62 -12.68 3.00
C GLU A 162 -6.09 -12.77 3.13
N LEU A 163 -5.55 -13.89 3.65
CA LEU A 163 -4.09 -14.14 3.68
C LEU A 163 -3.49 -14.12 2.27
N ARG A 164 -4.13 -14.79 1.31
CA ARG A 164 -3.74 -14.75 -0.11
C ARG A 164 -3.79 -13.32 -0.64
N SER A 165 -4.82 -12.55 -0.30
CA SER A 165 -4.92 -11.17 -0.76
C SER A 165 -3.82 -10.28 -0.18
N VAL A 166 -3.48 -10.43 1.11
CA VAL A 166 -2.39 -9.66 1.73
C VAL A 166 -1.07 -9.98 1.03
N LEU A 167 -0.77 -11.27 0.81
CA LEU A 167 0.39 -11.71 0.03
C LEU A 167 0.43 -11.06 -1.36
N GLN A 168 -0.68 -11.08 -2.10
CA GLN A 168 -0.75 -10.48 -3.44
C GLN A 168 -0.55 -8.96 -3.44
N LEU A 169 -0.94 -8.26 -2.37
CA LEU A 169 -0.78 -6.82 -2.24
C LEU A 169 0.65 -6.41 -1.85
N CYS A 170 1.42 -7.33 -1.26
CA CYS A 170 2.81 -7.13 -0.87
C CYS A 170 3.80 -7.55 -1.95
N LEU A 171 3.38 -8.35 -2.92
CA LEU A 171 4.23 -8.83 -4.01
C LEU A 171 4.07 -7.98 -5.27
N PRO A 172 5.11 -7.93 -6.14
CA PRO A 172 4.96 -7.34 -7.46
C PRO A 172 3.89 -8.08 -8.26
N ARG A 173 3.20 -7.36 -9.16
CA ARG A 173 2.04 -7.91 -9.90
C ARG A 173 2.34 -9.21 -10.65
N ALA A 174 3.56 -9.35 -11.17
CA ALA A 174 4.01 -10.57 -11.86
C ALA A 174 4.15 -11.78 -10.93
N ALA A 175 4.43 -11.55 -9.64
CA ALA A 175 4.57 -12.58 -8.62
C ALA A 175 3.27 -12.84 -7.84
N ALA A 176 2.19 -12.09 -8.06
CA ALA A 176 0.90 -12.33 -7.42
C ALA A 176 0.38 -13.79 -7.52
N PRO A 177 0.61 -14.53 -8.63
CA PRO A 177 0.26 -15.95 -8.70
C PRO A 177 0.98 -16.84 -7.68
N LEU A 178 2.12 -16.39 -7.12
CA LEU A 178 2.88 -17.12 -6.11
C LEU A 178 2.23 -17.10 -4.72
N ALA A 179 1.26 -16.21 -4.47
CA ALA A 179 0.63 -16.09 -3.15
C ALA A 179 -0.04 -17.40 -2.70
N ALA A 180 -0.74 -18.08 -3.60
CA ALA A 180 -1.41 -19.35 -3.30
C ALA A 180 -0.40 -20.50 -3.01
N PRO A 181 0.60 -20.78 -3.87
CA PRO A 181 1.57 -21.82 -3.58
C PRO A 181 2.42 -21.51 -2.34
N VAL A 182 2.81 -20.25 -2.11
CA VAL A 182 3.52 -19.85 -0.88
C VAL A 182 2.69 -20.17 0.35
N LEU A 183 1.41 -19.76 0.37
CA LEU A 183 0.54 -20.04 1.51
C LEU A 183 0.36 -21.54 1.73
N ARG A 184 0.20 -22.30 0.65
CA ARG A 184 0.13 -23.77 0.73
C ARG A 184 1.41 -24.35 1.34
N THR A 185 2.58 -23.94 0.84
CA THR A 185 3.88 -24.37 1.36
C THR A 185 4.01 -24.09 2.86
N VAL A 186 3.64 -22.89 3.32
CA VAL A 186 3.66 -22.52 4.74
C VAL A 186 2.79 -23.46 5.59
N LEU A 187 1.65 -23.90 5.08
CA LEU A 187 0.72 -24.75 5.81
C LEU A 187 1.12 -26.24 5.80
N THR A 188 1.63 -26.76 4.68
CA THR A 188 1.81 -28.21 4.47
C THR A 188 3.26 -28.72 4.55
N GLU A 189 4.25 -27.88 4.24
CA GLU A 189 5.60 -28.36 3.92
C GLU A 189 6.57 -28.37 5.12
N PRO A 190 7.67 -29.15 5.05
CA PRO A 190 8.73 -29.14 6.06
C PRO A 190 9.38 -27.76 6.22
N THR A 191 10.07 -27.57 7.36
CA THR A 191 10.68 -26.30 7.77
C THR A 191 11.57 -25.66 6.72
N GLU A 192 12.37 -26.46 6.02
CA GLU A 192 13.33 -25.97 5.03
C GLU A 192 12.64 -25.39 3.80
N SER A 193 11.62 -26.08 3.27
CA SER A 193 10.81 -25.59 2.14
C SER A 193 10.09 -24.29 2.49
N VAL A 194 9.60 -24.16 3.73
CA VAL A 194 8.98 -22.92 4.21
C VAL A 194 10.00 -21.79 4.32
N ALA A 195 11.18 -22.05 4.89
CA ALA A 195 12.24 -21.06 4.99
C ALA A 195 12.67 -20.53 3.61
N ALA A 196 12.79 -21.41 2.61
CA ALA A 196 13.07 -21.02 1.23
C ALA A 196 11.94 -20.17 0.63
N ALA A 197 10.67 -20.56 0.83
CA ALA A 197 9.53 -19.79 0.34
C ALA A 197 9.44 -18.39 0.98
N LEU A 198 9.66 -18.28 2.30
CA LEU A 198 9.67 -16.99 2.99
C LEU A 198 10.84 -16.11 2.56
N THR A 199 12.00 -16.70 2.30
CA THR A 199 13.17 -15.98 1.75
C THR A 199 12.87 -15.43 0.35
N ALA A 200 12.23 -16.22 -0.51
CA ALA A 200 11.82 -15.76 -1.84
C ALA A 200 10.78 -14.64 -1.77
N VAL A 201 9.79 -14.74 -0.88
CA VAL A 201 8.80 -13.67 -0.65
C VAL A 201 9.47 -12.39 -0.19
N ARG A 202 10.42 -12.48 0.75
CA ARG A 202 11.17 -11.33 1.24
C ARG A 202 11.95 -10.65 0.10
N ALA A 203 12.70 -11.42 -0.68
CA ALA A 203 13.46 -10.88 -1.81
C ALA A 203 12.55 -10.19 -2.83
N LEU A 204 11.42 -10.82 -3.20
CA LEU A 204 10.45 -10.24 -4.12
C LEU A 204 9.77 -8.98 -3.58
N LYS A 205 9.56 -8.89 -2.26
CA LYS A 205 9.02 -7.69 -1.61
C LYS A 205 10.05 -6.57 -1.64
N GLU A 206 11.29 -6.85 -1.25
CA GLU A 206 12.39 -5.88 -1.20
C GLU A 206 12.72 -5.30 -2.59
N ASP A 207 12.71 -6.12 -3.65
CA ASP A 207 12.94 -5.66 -5.02
C ASP A 207 11.84 -4.71 -5.53
N TRP A 208 10.67 -4.72 -4.90
CA TRP A 208 9.50 -3.95 -5.33
C TRP A 208 9.29 -2.65 -4.53
N THR A 209 9.68 -2.60 -3.25
CA THR A 209 9.36 -1.53 -2.29
C THR A 209 10.47 -0.52 -2.11
#